data_AF-A0A365Y180-F1
#
_entry.id   AF-A0A365Y180-F1
#
_cell.length_a   1.000
_cell.length_b   1.000
_cell.length_c   1.000
_cell.angle_alpha   90.00
_cell.angle_beta   90.00
_cell.angle_gamma   90.00
#
_symmetry.space_group_name_H-M   'P 1'
#
loop_
_entity.id
_entity.type
_entity.pdbx_description
1 polymer ?
#
loop_
_entity_poly.entity_id
_entity_poly.type
_entity_poly.pdbx_seq_one_letter_code
_entity_poly.pdbx_strand_id
1 'polypeptide(L)'
;MKNIETVSPFDIETSKTASGTITVLTAAVELSHSGNLSLDGQSLIGIYVYNSRSYNLVYTFIDADGQVVNSYKEDDGILPRFFTSPAGKGYVSVIPYDPDKELEISIPLFDREHLEKPKGSKPFMGDFKGVVNNAVVFFDLDSLSDKKPDKMLVIGFKEEVLKKKNYVKIPLPAKNKMHISNHEIHLLARDNGQWVHRQVDEKGNEIKTRVISTSQTWFREILQLSFSGTGYLLTNSGGQLEIITLDMDGSVKKELLFDLGDELYNTWRPVQIGDGTCVVRFNTGAGNGWLVLKNGQLLELFYSKGQQGYKNLLTGEIIAMPVDNLILSGLNKTRENAYAVVFYPRTDKSEKNKRLIILNRESSLK
;
A
#
# COMPACT_ATOMS: atom_id res chain seq x y z
N MET A 1 15.58 21.36 -12.01
CA MET A 1 16.30 20.18 -11.44
C MET A 1 16.61 19.23 -12.60
N LYS A 2 17.48 18.22 -12.46
CA LYS A 2 17.67 17.25 -13.55
C LYS A 2 16.48 16.29 -13.56
N ASN A 3 16.01 15.89 -14.73
CA ASN A 3 15.03 14.82 -14.86
C ASN A 3 15.71 13.46 -14.69
N ILE A 4 14.93 12.45 -14.31
CA ILE A 4 15.46 11.11 -14.06
C ILE A 4 15.86 10.43 -15.37
N GLU A 5 17.01 9.77 -15.36
CA GLU A 5 17.59 9.15 -16.56
C GLU A 5 17.21 7.67 -16.67
N THR A 6 16.93 7.22 -17.90
CA THR A 6 16.67 5.81 -18.18
C THR A 6 17.91 4.96 -17.95
N VAL A 7 17.70 3.80 -17.34
CA VAL A 7 18.73 2.79 -17.03
C VAL A 7 18.21 1.39 -17.32
N SER A 8 19.11 0.41 -17.48
CA SER A 8 18.75 -1.00 -17.66
C SER A 8 19.51 -1.89 -16.68
N PRO A 9 19.18 -1.86 -15.38
CA PRO A 9 19.96 -2.54 -14.34
C PRO A 9 19.56 -4.01 -14.15
N PHE A 10 18.57 -4.50 -14.90
CA PHE A 10 18.00 -5.84 -14.72
C PHE A 10 18.04 -6.66 -16.00
N ASP A 11 18.37 -7.94 -15.85
CA ASP A 11 17.95 -8.98 -16.77
C ASP A 11 16.49 -9.31 -16.47
N ILE A 12 15.65 -9.30 -17.51
CA ILE A 12 14.19 -9.41 -17.39
C ILE A 12 13.74 -10.73 -17.99
N GLU A 13 13.03 -11.52 -17.20
CA GLU A 13 12.34 -12.73 -17.67
C GLU A 13 10.85 -12.56 -17.46
N THR A 14 10.05 -12.85 -18.49
CA THR A 14 8.60 -12.80 -18.39
C THR A 14 7.99 -14.12 -18.86
N SER A 15 7.06 -14.64 -18.05
CA SER A 15 6.33 -15.87 -18.34
C SER A 15 4.84 -15.66 -18.19
N LYS A 16 4.06 -16.10 -19.18
CA LYS A 16 2.59 -16.09 -19.11
C LYS A 16 2.11 -17.42 -18.56
N THR A 17 1.22 -17.36 -17.58
CA THR A 17 0.57 -18.52 -16.98
C THR A 17 -0.95 -18.38 -17.14
N ALA A 18 -1.71 -19.43 -16.84
CA ALA A 18 -3.17 -19.34 -16.80
C ALA A 18 -3.68 -18.34 -15.73
N SER A 19 -2.85 -18.04 -14.73
CA SER A 19 -3.18 -17.22 -13.56
C SER A 19 -2.70 -15.77 -13.65
N GLY A 20 -2.02 -15.41 -14.74
CA GLY A 20 -1.43 -14.09 -14.94
C GLY A 20 -0.01 -14.14 -15.53
N THR A 21 0.61 -12.97 -15.61
CA THR A 21 2.00 -12.82 -16.08
C THR A 21 2.93 -12.70 -14.88
N ILE A 22 3.99 -13.50 -14.86
CA ILE A 22 5.08 -13.40 -13.90
C ILE A 22 6.27 -12.74 -14.58
N THR A 23 6.77 -11.65 -13.98
CA THR A 23 7.98 -10.94 -14.42
C THR A 23 9.02 -10.99 -13.33
N VAL A 24 10.23 -11.42 -13.69
CA VAL A 24 11.38 -11.53 -12.79
C VAL A 24 12.42 -10.50 -13.21
N LEU A 25 12.77 -9.61 -12.29
CA LEU A 25 13.86 -8.66 -12.42
C LEU A 25 15.08 -9.22 -11.70
N THR A 26 16.15 -9.51 -12.42
CA THR A 26 17.40 -10.02 -11.84
C THR A 26 18.51 -8.98 -11.99
N ALA A 27 19.15 -8.60 -10.89
CA ALA A 27 20.34 -7.74 -10.93
C ALA A 27 21.63 -8.56 -10.74
N ALA A 28 22.75 -8.06 -11.28
CA ALA A 28 24.07 -8.66 -11.03
C ALA A 28 24.48 -8.60 -9.54
N VAL A 29 23.92 -7.63 -8.83
CA VAL A 29 24.18 -7.26 -7.44
C VAL A 29 22.92 -7.43 -6.59
N GLU A 30 23.07 -7.21 -5.29
CA GLU A 30 21.92 -7.26 -4.37
C GLU A 30 20.89 -6.18 -4.72
N LEU A 31 19.62 -6.50 -4.48
CA LEU A 31 18.51 -5.57 -4.61
C LEU A 31 17.50 -5.70 -3.47
N SER A 32 16.77 -4.63 -3.19
CA SER A 32 15.63 -4.64 -2.27
C SER A 32 14.50 -3.73 -2.73
N HIS A 33 13.26 -4.16 -2.47
CA HIS A 33 12.06 -3.36 -2.74
C HIS A 33 11.96 -2.19 -1.75
N SER A 34 11.78 -0.97 -2.23
CA SER A 34 11.73 0.25 -1.39
C SER A 34 10.37 0.93 -1.36
N GLY A 35 9.40 0.52 -2.18
CA GLY A 35 8.06 1.09 -2.22
C GLY A 35 7.41 0.94 -3.59
N ASN A 36 6.10 1.12 -3.67
CA ASN A 36 5.34 0.96 -4.90
C ASN A 36 4.14 1.91 -4.96
N LEU A 37 3.69 2.24 -6.18
CA LEU A 37 2.52 3.07 -6.46
C LEU A 37 1.83 2.59 -7.73
N SER A 38 0.50 2.66 -7.76
CA SER A 38 -0.28 2.55 -8.99
C SER A 38 -0.31 3.91 -9.68
N LEU A 39 0.17 3.99 -10.92
CA LEU A 39 0.25 5.24 -11.68
C LEU A 39 -0.07 4.97 -13.15
N ASP A 40 -1.05 5.68 -13.71
CA ASP A 40 -1.42 5.61 -15.14
C ASP A 40 -1.63 4.19 -15.69
N GLY A 41 -2.25 3.31 -14.88
CA GLY A 41 -2.49 1.92 -15.26
C GLY A 41 -1.27 1.00 -15.16
N GLN A 42 -0.19 1.48 -14.53
CA GLN A 42 1.08 0.78 -14.37
C GLN A 42 1.43 0.64 -12.89
N SER A 43 2.31 -0.32 -12.61
CA SER A 43 3.01 -0.42 -11.33
C SER A 43 4.32 0.34 -11.41
N LEU A 44 4.43 1.43 -10.64
CA LEU A 44 5.71 2.01 -10.27
C LEU A 44 6.28 1.25 -9.08
N ILE A 45 7.51 0.77 -9.20
CA ILE A 45 8.24 0.06 -8.16
C ILE A 45 9.58 0.74 -7.92
N GLY A 46 9.82 1.17 -6.68
CA GLY A 46 11.11 1.63 -6.20
C GLY A 46 11.97 0.42 -5.77
N ILE A 47 13.20 0.39 -6.27
CA ILE A 47 14.14 -0.70 -6.05
C ILE A 47 15.49 -0.10 -5.69
N TYR A 48 16.05 -0.49 -4.54
CA TYR A 48 17.45 -0.26 -4.25
C TYR A 48 18.29 -1.31 -4.96
N VAL A 49 19.21 -0.87 -5.82
CA VAL A 49 20.20 -1.70 -6.49
C VAL A 49 21.56 -1.41 -5.86
N TYR A 50 22.06 -2.33 -5.05
CA TYR A 50 23.25 -2.11 -4.22
C TYR A 50 24.53 -2.08 -5.04
N ASN A 51 25.53 -1.35 -4.56
CA ASN A 51 26.87 -1.33 -5.11
C ASN A 51 27.90 -1.52 -3.98
N SER A 52 29.19 -1.39 -4.30
CA SER A 52 30.26 -1.66 -3.32
C SER A 52 30.27 -0.71 -2.11
N ARG A 53 29.57 0.43 -2.17
CA ARG A 53 29.59 1.47 -1.14
C ARG A 53 28.22 1.90 -0.62
N SER A 54 27.15 1.70 -1.39
CA SER A 54 25.78 2.15 -1.10
C SER A 54 24.78 1.44 -2.02
N TYR A 55 23.78 2.16 -2.53
CA TYR A 55 22.79 1.71 -3.49
C TYR A 55 22.38 2.84 -4.44
N ASN A 56 21.93 2.48 -5.64
CA ASN A 56 21.17 3.36 -6.52
C ASN A 56 19.68 3.11 -6.27
N LEU A 57 18.89 4.18 -6.19
CA LEU A 57 17.44 4.06 -6.20
C LEU A 57 16.96 4.06 -7.65
N VAL A 58 16.26 3.00 -8.05
CA VAL A 58 15.73 2.80 -9.40
C VAL A 58 14.21 2.71 -9.34
N TYR A 59 13.54 3.51 -10.17
CA TYR A 59 12.11 3.47 -10.41
C TYR A 59 11.82 2.62 -11.64
N THR A 60 11.11 1.51 -11.47
CA THR A 60 10.77 0.61 -12.57
C THR A 60 9.27 0.62 -12.79
N PHE A 61 8.88 0.86 -14.04
CA PHE A 61 7.50 0.85 -14.48
C PHE A 61 7.19 -0.49 -15.14
N ILE A 62 6.12 -1.14 -14.66
CA ILE A 62 5.61 -2.39 -15.21
C ILE A 62 4.15 -2.16 -15.62
N ASP A 63 3.81 -2.44 -16.87
CA ASP A 63 2.44 -2.29 -17.36
C ASP A 63 1.49 -3.35 -16.80
N ALA A 64 0.20 -3.25 -17.16
CA ALA A 64 -0.82 -4.17 -16.70
C ALA A 64 -0.59 -5.63 -17.16
N ASP A 65 0.07 -5.83 -18.30
CA ASP A 65 0.33 -7.14 -18.88
C ASP A 65 1.64 -7.77 -18.35
N GLY A 66 2.34 -7.06 -17.46
CA GLY A 66 3.56 -7.50 -16.79
C GLY A 66 4.84 -7.11 -17.52
N GLN A 67 4.79 -6.33 -18.60
CA GLN A 67 6.00 -5.93 -19.31
C GLN A 67 6.66 -4.76 -18.59
N VAL A 68 8.00 -4.81 -18.49
CA VAL A 68 8.78 -3.67 -18.02
C VAL A 68 8.77 -2.61 -19.11
N VAL A 69 8.19 -1.45 -18.81
CA VAL A 69 8.11 -0.33 -19.74
C VAL A 69 9.46 0.40 -19.78
N ASN A 70 9.94 0.83 -18.61
CA ASN A 70 11.22 1.53 -18.44
C ASN A 70 11.69 1.45 -16.99
N SER A 71 12.99 1.62 -16.78
CA SER A 71 13.60 1.88 -15.47
C SER A 71 14.34 3.22 -15.49
N TYR A 72 14.27 3.96 -14.39
CA TYR A 72 14.88 5.28 -14.22
C TYR A 72 15.67 5.37 -12.94
N LYS A 73 16.81 6.06 -12.95
CA LYS A 73 17.61 6.29 -11.74
C LYS A 73 17.19 7.58 -11.05
N GLU A 74 16.97 7.51 -9.74
CA GLU A 74 16.79 8.69 -8.89
C GLU A 74 18.14 9.20 -8.39
N ASP A 75 18.39 10.49 -8.61
CA ASP A 75 19.62 11.18 -8.20
C ASP A 75 19.36 12.24 -7.09
N ASP A 76 18.10 12.67 -6.88
CA ASP A 76 17.79 13.75 -5.96
C ASP A 76 17.67 13.32 -4.49
N GLY A 77 17.63 12.00 -4.20
CA GLY A 77 17.62 11.51 -2.82
C GLY A 77 17.32 10.02 -2.66
N ILE A 78 17.11 9.62 -1.40
CA ILE A 78 16.83 8.25 -0.94
C ILE A 78 15.50 8.16 -0.19
N LEU A 79 15.14 6.93 0.22
CA LEU A 79 13.95 6.63 1.02
C LEU A 79 12.67 7.14 0.35
N PRO A 80 12.35 6.65 -0.86
CA PRO A 80 11.25 7.19 -1.63
C PRO A 80 9.91 6.89 -0.98
N ARG A 81 9.07 7.91 -0.93
CA ARG A 81 7.65 7.77 -0.61
C ARG A 81 6.84 8.28 -1.78
N PHE A 82 6.31 7.35 -2.56
CA PHE A 82 5.51 7.65 -3.74
C PHE A 82 4.09 8.06 -3.36
N PHE A 83 3.53 8.99 -4.12
CA PHE A 83 2.14 9.41 -3.99
C PHE A 83 1.63 10.02 -5.30
N THR A 84 0.32 10.12 -5.46
CA THR A 84 -0.30 10.82 -6.58
C THR A 84 -0.82 12.18 -6.14
N SER A 85 -0.64 13.18 -6.98
CA SER A 85 -1.31 14.49 -6.87
C SER A 85 -2.82 14.38 -7.11
N PRO A 86 -3.60 15.44 -6.84
CA PRO A 86 -5.03 15.46 -7.15
C PRO A 86 -5.39 15.22 -8.62
N ALA A 87 -4.58 15.67 -9.58
CA ALA A 87 -4.78 15.34 -10.99
C ALA A 87 -4.15 14.02 -11.43
N GLY A 88 -3.75 13.15 -10.50
CA GLY A 88 -3.22 11.82 -10.80
C GLY A 88 -1.74 11.77 -11.18
N LYS A 89 -1.04 12.92 -11.31
CA LYS A 89 0.41 12.92 -11.59
C LYS A 89 1.20 12.29 -10.45
N GLY A 90 2.21 11.50 -10.79
CA GLY A 90 3.08 10.84 -9.82
C GLY A 90 4.13 11.78 -9.21
N TYR A 91 4.27 11.70 -7.90
CA TYR A 91 5.27 12.40 -7.11
C TYR A 91 6.04 11.42 -6.22
N VAL A 92 7.22 11.86 -5.79
CA VAL A 92 8.01 11.18 -4.78
C VAL A 92 8.48 12.17 -3.73
N SER A 93 8.42 11.76 -2.46
CA SER A 93 9.15 12.43 -1.39
C SER A 93 10.44 11.67 -1.12
N VAL A 94 11.57 12.38 -1.12
CA VAL A 94 12.91 11.82 -0.91
C VAL A 94 13.69 12.67 0.08
N ILE A 95 14.68 12.06 0.73
CA ILE A 95 15.68 12.77 1.53
C ILE A 95 16.91 12.97 0.65
N PRO A 96 17.28 14.22 0.29
CA PRO A 96 18.47 14.49 -0.48
C PRO A 96 19.75 14.11 0.27
N TYR A 97 20.81 13.83 -0.49
CA TYR A 97 22.14 13.64 0.06
C TYR A 97 22.72 14.98 0.54
N ASP A 98 22.48 15.33 1.79
CA ASP A 98 23.02 16.53 2.46
C ASP A 98 23.67 16.10 3.80
N PRO A 99 24.96 16.37 4.02
CA PRO A 99 25.68 15.93 5.22
C PRO A 99 25.21 16.63 6.50
N ASP A 100 24.61 17.82 6.39
CA ASP A 100 24.30 18.68 7.53
C ASP A 100 22.80 18.73 7.85
N LYS A 101 21.94 18.21 6.95
CA LYS A 101 20.48 18.35 7.06
C LYS A 101 19.71 17.13 6.55
N GLU A 102 19.01 16.46 7.45
CA GLU A 102 17.97 15.48 7.10
C GLU A 102 16.63 16.19 6.83
N LEU A 103 16.52 16.83 5.67
CA LEU A 103 15.27 17.42 5.20
C LEU A 103 14.70 16.61 4.04
N GLU A 104 13.39 16.44 4.04
CA GLU A 104 12.66 15.81 2.94
C GLU A 104 12.17 16.86 1.94
N ILE A 105 12.33 16.56 0.65
CA ILE A 105 11.68 17.29 -0.45
C ILE A 105 10.61 16.42 -1.10
N SER A 106 9.62 17.04 -1.73
CA SER A 106 8.62 16.35 -2.55
C SER A 106 8.66 16.93 -3.95
N ILE A 107 8.87 16.08 -4.95
CA ILE A 107 9.09 16.45 -6.34
C ILE A 107 8.25 15.57 -7.28
N PRO A 108 7.83 16.07 -8.45
CA PRO A 108 7.24 15.23 -9.48
C PRO A 108 8.20 14.12 -9.91
N LEU A 109 7.69 12.97 -10.34
CA LEU A 109 8.54 11.90 -10.85
C LEU A 109 9.31 12.33 -12.10
N PHE A 110 8.64 13.04 -13.02
CA PHE A 110 9.16 13.49 -14.31
C PHE A 110 9.02 15.02 -14.48
N ASP A 111 9.47 15.56 -15.61
CA ASP A 111 9.34 16.98 -16.00
C ASP A 111 9.93 17.97 -14.99
N ARG A 112 11.12 17.62 -14.46
CA ARG A 112 11.79 18.37 -13.39
C ARG A 112 12.69 19.51 -13.90
N GLU A 113 12.96 19.59 -15.20
CA GLU A 113 13.94 20.48 -15.82
C GLU A 113 13.64 21.96 -15.52
N HIS A 114 12.36 22.32 -15.56
CA HIS A 114 11.88 23.69 -15.37
C HIS A 114 11.53 24.03 -13.92
N LEU A 115 11.75 23.10 -12.99
CA LEU A 115 11.41 23.28 -11.58
C LEU A 115 12.63 23.69 -10.75
N GLU A 116 12.43 24.70 -9.91
CA GLU A 116 13.37 25.02 -8.83
C GLU A 116 13.34 23.93 -7.76
N LYS A 117 14.48 23.72 -7.09
CA LYS A 117 14.55 22.75 -5.99
C LYS A 117 13.64 23.20 -4.86
N PRO A 118 12.63 22.40 -4.46
CA PRO A 118 11.70 22.81 -3.42
C PRO A 118 12.41 22.91 -2.07
N LYS A 119 11.88 23.79 -1.21
CA LYS A 119 12.37 23.92 0.16
C LYS A 119 12.07 22.64 0.95
N GLY A 120 13.11 22.07 1.56
CA GLY A 120 12.99 20.89 2.40
C GLY A 120 12.17 21.12 3.67
N SER A 121 11.50 20.08 4.14
CA SER A 121 10.73 20.01 5.38
C SER A 121 11.19 18.86 6.25
N LYS A 122 10.87 18.86 7.55
CA LYS A 122 11.17 17.70 8.40
C LYS A 122 10.54 16.42 7.82
N PRO A 123 11.27 15.30 7.73
CA PRO A 123 10.71 14.03 7.28
C PRO A 123 9.46 13.67 8.10
N PHE A 124 8.43 13.20 7.41
CA PHE A 124 7.21 12.70 8.03
C PHE A 124 7.24 11.17 7.96
N MET A 125 6.97 10.46 9.05
CA MET A 125 7.13 9.00 9.07
C MET A 125 5.93 8.23 8.50
N GLY A 126 4.81 8.90 8.26
CA GLY A 126 3.57 8.25 7.83
C GLY A 126 3.52 7.85 6.35
N ASP A 127 2.53 7.02 6.01
CA ASP A 127 2.30 6.55 4.64
C ASP A 127 1.28 7.42 3.92
N PHE A 128 1.41 7.50 2.59
CA PHE A 128 0.38 8.09 1.72
C PHE A 128 -0.93 7.32 1.91
N LYS A 129 -2.04 8.02 2.19
CA LYS A 129 -3.37 7.42 2.38
C LYS A 129 -4.33 7.67 1.23
N GLY A 130 -4.18 8.78 0.51
CA GLY A 130 -5.06 9.11 -0.62
C GLY A 130 -5.15 10.62 -0.88
N VAL A 131 -6.02 10.96 -1.81
CA VAL A 131 -6.32 12.34 -2.21
C VAL A 131 -7.69 12.73 -1.65
N VAL A 132 -7.77 13.94 -1.08
CA VAL A 132 -9.00 14.57 -0.61
C VAL A 132 -9.06 15.97 -1.20
N ASN A 133 -10.09 16.24 -2.00
CA ASN A 133 -10.22 17.50 -2.73
C ASN A 133 -8.91 17.83 -3.50
N ASN A 134 -8.30 18.98 -3.21
CA ASN A 134 -7.04 19.44 -3.81
C ASN A 134 -5.82 19.15 -2.92
N ALA A 135 -5.89 18.11 -2.09
CA ALA A 135 -4.84 17.79 -1.13
C ALA A 135 -4.48 16.30 -1.12
N VAL A 136 -3.22 16.02 -0.82
CA VAL A 136 -2.68 14.68 -0.59
C VAL A 136 -2.53 14.47 0.91
N VAL A 137 -3.00 13.33 1.40
CA VAL A 137 -3.00 12.99 2.82
C VAL A 137 -2.01 11.87 3.09
N PHE A 138 -1.12 12.10 4.05
CA PHE A 138 -0.29 11.08 4.69
C PHE A 138 -0.68 10.93 6.15
N PHE A 139 -0.51 9.73 6.70
CA PHE A 139 -0.91 9.45 8.09
C PHE A 139 0.15 8.63 8.83
N ASP A 140 0.52 9.14 10.00
CA ASP A 140 1.52 8.59 10.91
C ASP A 140 0.87 8.25 12.25
N LEU A 141 1.11 7.03 12.70
CA LEU A 141 0.59 6.49 13.95
C LEU A 141 1.75 6.30 14.94
N ASP A 142 1.68 6.91 16.12
CA ASP A 142 2.62 6.61 17.21
C ASP A 142 2.12 5.36 17.96
N SER A 143 2.54 4.18 17.49
CA SER A 143 2.13 2.90 18.08
C SER A 143 2.62 2.67 19.51
N LEU A 144 3.56 3.50 20.00
CA LEU A 144 4.20 3.36 21.31
C LEU A 144 3.56 4.23 22.40
N SER A 145 2.62 5.12 22.06
CA SER A 145 2.01 6.02 23.04
C SER A 145 0.52 6.23 22.82
N ASP A 146 -0.27 5.76 23.77
CA ASP A 146 -1.74 5.92 23.81
C ASP A 146 -2.16 7.36 24.15
N LYS A 147 -1.21 8.19 24.60
CA LYS A 147 -1.46 9.56 25.05
C LYS A 147 -1.15 10.61 23.98
N LYS A 148 -0.46 10.23 22.91
CA LYS A 148 -0.10 11.16 21.84
C LYS A 148 -1.14 11.10 20.74
N PRO A 149 -1.58 12.25 20.21
CA PRO A 149 -2.46 12.27 19.05
C PRO A 149 -1.73 11.71 17.83
N ASP A 150 -2.48 11.01 16.98
CA ASP A 150 -2.01 10.62 15.66
C ASP A 150 -1.74 11.87 14.82
N LYS A 151 -0.91 11.73 13.78
CA LYS A 151 -0.50 12.85 12.95
C LYS A 151 -0.91 12.62 11.51
N MET A 152 -1.34 13.70 10.88
CA MET A 152 -1.62 13.75 9.47
C MET A 152 -0.71 14.81 8.83
N LEU A 153 -0.14 14.50 7.68
CA LEU A 153 0.50 15.49 6.82
C LEU A 153 -0.42 15.72 5.63
N VAL A 154 -0.85 16.96 5.46
CA VAL A 154 -1.67 17.40 4.33
C VAL A 154 -0.82 18.26 3.40
N ILE A 155 -0.67 17.81 2.16
CA ILE A 155 0.04 18.53 1.11
C ILE A 155 -0.99 19.14 0.17
N GLY A 156 -1.12 20.46 0.20
CA GLY A 156 -2.06 21.21 -0.64
C GLY A 156 -1.48 21.53 -2.01
N PHE A 157 -2.31 21.36 -3.04
CA PHE A 157 -2.01 21.68 -4.43
C PHE A 157 -2.86 22.87 -4.89
N LYS A 158 -2.30 23.70 -5.78
CA LYS A 158 -3.02 24.72 -6.52
C LYS A 158 -2.49 24.74 -7.95
N GLU A 159 -3.38 24.60 -8.93
CA GLU A 159 -3.01 24.56 -10.36
C GLU A 159 -1.91 23.50 -10.61
N GLU A 160 -2.06 22.31 -10.02
CA GLU A 160 -1.10 21.19 -10.08
C GLU A 160 0.29 21.46 -9.49
N VAL A 161 0.47 22.60 -8.81
CA VAL A 161 1.73 22.91 -8.13
C VAL A 161 1.57 22.65 -6.63
N LEU A 162 2.51 21.90 -6.06
CA LEU A 162 2.64 21.74 -4.62
C LEU A 162 2.87 23.10 -3.97
N LYS A 163 1.97 23.51 -3.06
CA LYS A 163 2.05 24.83 -2.40
C LYS A 163 2.49 24.75 -0.95
N LYS A 164 1.85 23.89 -0.16
CA LYS A 164 2.04 23.91 1.30
C LYS A 164 1.91 22.52 1.90
N LYS A 165 2.79 22.23 2.86
CA LYS A 165 2.72 21.08 3.77
C LYS A 165 2.18 21.56 5.11
N ASN A 166 1.10 20.96 5.60
CA ASN A 166 0.54 21.23 6.92
C ASN A 166 0.61 19.96 7.77
N TYR A 167 1.22 20.06 8.95
CA TYR A 167 1.22 18.98 9.93
C TYR A 167 0.05 19.19 10.88
N VAL A 168 -0.85 18.21 10.91
CA VAL A 168 -2.10 18.23 11.66
C VAL A 168 -2.04 17.17 12.73
N LYS A 169 -2.38 17.54 13.96
CA LYS A 169 -2.60 16.58 15.06
C LYS A 169 -4.07 16.20 15.05
N ILE A 170 -4.36 14.90 14.97
CA ILE A 170 -5.73 14.42 15.01
C ILE A 170 -6.19 14.38 16.47
N PRO A 171 -7.36 14.95 16.82
CA PRO A 171 -7.92 14.84 18.16
C PRO A 171 -8.10 13.38 18.59
N LEU A 172 -7.98 13.13 19.90
CA LEU A 172 -8.26 11.81 20.48
C LEU A 172 -9.68 11.32 20.12
N PRO A 173 -9.95 10.00 20.08
CA PRO A 173 -9.05 8.88 20.41
C PRO A 173 -7.86 8.74 19.46
N ALA A 174 -6.72 8.25 19.97
CA ALA A 174 -5.53 7.91 19.19
C ALA A 174 -5.62 6.49 18.61
N LYS A 175 -4.58 6.01 17.91
CA LYS A 175 -4.56 4.66 17.32
C LYS A 175 -5.62 4.44 16.26
N ASN A 176 -5.89 5.48 15.48
CA ASN A 176 -6.84 5.43 14.38
C ASN A 176 -6.30 4.57 13.25
N LYS A 177 -7.15 3.71 12.70
CA LYS A 177 -7.04 3.27 11.31
C LYS A 177 -7.66 4.35 10.44
N MET A 178 -6.92 4.85 9.46
CA MET A 178 -7.39 5.85 8.50
C MET A 178 -7.79 5.18 7.18
N HIS A 179 -8.94 5.59 6.65
CA HIS A 179 -9.42 5.22 5.33
C HIS A 179 -9.86 6.49 4.60
N ILE A 180 -9.55 6.59 3.30
CA ILE A 180 -9.98 7.69 2.45
C ILE A 180 -10.85 7.11 1.36
N SER A 181 -12.08 7.62 1.25
CA SER A 181 -13.09 7.22 0.28
C SER A 181 -13.95 8.42 -0.05
N ASN A 182 -14.33 8.58 -1.33
CA ASN A 182 -15.22 9.66 -1.77
C ASN A 182 -14.79 11.07 -1.31
N HIS A 183 -13.48 11.34 -1.31
CA HIS A 183 -12.90 12.60 -0.80
C HIS A 183 -13.18 12.89 0.69
N GLU A 184 -13.50 11.86 1.48
CA GLU A 184 -13.69 11.96 2.92
C GLU A 184 -12.56 11.24 3.67
N ILE A 185 -12.14 11.80 4.81
CA ILE A 185 -11.16 11.17 5.71
C ILE A 185 -11.92 10.48 6.83
N HIS A 186 -11.91 9.16 6.82
CA HIS A 186 -12.53 8.34 7.84
C HIS A 186 -11.47 7.82 8.81
N LEU A 187 -11.81 7.85 10.08
CA LEU A 187 -10.98 7.36 11.18
C LEU A 187 -11.77 6.32 11.98
N LEU A 188 -11.13 5.21 12.32
CA LEU A 188 -11.67 4.19 13.20
C LEU A 188 -10.71 3.94 14.35
N ALA A 189 -11.14 4.21 15.57
CA ALA A 189 -10.35 3.99 16.77
C ALA A 189 -11.20 3.43 17.90
N ARG A 190 -10.53 2.90 18.92
CA ARG A 190 -11.18 2.46 20.15
C ARG A 190 -11.15 3.58 21.18
N ASP A 191 -12.30 3.89 21.76
CA ASP A 191 -12.45 4.87 22.83
C ASP A 191 -13.31 4.26 23.95
N ASN A 192 -12.80 4.30 25.19
CA ASN A 192 -13.48 3.76 26.37
C ASN A 192 -14.10 2.36 26.18
N GLY A 193 -13.39 1.49 25.47
CA GLY A 193 -13.81 0.12 25.20
C GLY A 193 -14.71 -0.08 23.97
N GLN A 194 -15.24 1.00 23.39
CA GLN A 194 -16.10 0.98 22.20
C GLN A 194 -15.35 1.41 20.94
N TRP A 195 -15.84 1.02 19.77
CA TRP A 195 -15.32 1.51 18.50
C TRP A 195 -16.01 2.79 18.08
N VAL A 196 -15.24 3.79 17.69
CA VAL A 196 -15.73 5.09 17.23
C VAL A 196 -15.27 5.29 15.79
N HIS A 197 -16.24 5.50 14.90
CA HIS A 197 -16.00 5.92 13.52
C HIS A 197 -16.20 7.44 13.45
N ARG A 198 -15.19 8.15 12.98
CA ARG A 198 -15.20 9.60 12.80
C ARG A 198 -14.91 9.97 11.35
N GLN A 199 -15.51 11.07 10.90
CA GLN A 199 -15.11 11.79 9.70
C GLN A 199 -14.40 13.07 10.13
N VAL A 200 -13.25 13.38 9.55
CA VAL A 200 -12.51 14.62 9.81
C VAL A 200 -12.24 15.39 8.53
N ASP A 201 -12.05 16.71 8.65
CA ASP A 201 -11.56 17.55 7.55
C ASP A 201 -10.01 17.49 7.44
N GLU A 202 -9.45 18.17 6.43
CA GLU A 202 -8.01 18.24 6.21
C GLU A 202 -7.25 19.03 7.30
N LYS A 203 -7.97 19.68 8.22
CA LYS A 203 -7.42 20.35 9.41
C LYS A 203 -7.55 19.48 10.67
N GLY A 204 -8.12 18.28 10.55
CA GLY A 204 -8.33 17.34 11.65
C GLY A 204 -9.55 17.67 12.53
N ASN A 205 -10.41 18.59 12.10
CA ASN A 205 -11.66 18.87 12.81
C ASN A 205 -12.66 17.76 12.54
N GLU A 206 -13.35 17.31 13.58
CA GLU A 206 -14.42 16.32 13.44
C GLU A 206 -15.65 16.92 12.76
N ILE A 207 -16.14 16.21 11.74
CA ILE A 207 -17.35 16.57 10.97
C ILE A 207 -18.52 15.69 11.44
N LYS A 208 -18.28 14.39 11.59
CA LYS A 208 -19.28 13.40 12.01
C LYS A 208 -18.65 12.33 12.89
N THR A 209 -19.46 11.73 13.74
CA THR A 209 -19.06 10.62 14.61
C THR A 209 -20.22 9.64 14.81
N ARG A 210 -19.89 8.36 14.97
CA ARG A 210 -20.81 7.34 15.48
C ARG A 210 -20.06 6.29 16.27
N VAL A 211 -20.75 5.71 17.26
CA VAL A 211 -20.28 4.53 17.97
C VAL A 211 -20.72 3.28 17.20
N ILE A 212 -19.83 2.29 17.12
CA ILE A 212 -20.09 1.00 16.50
C ILE A 212 -20.38 -0.03 17.61
N SER A 213 -21.59 -0.56 17.61
CA SER A 213 -22.06 -1.52 18.62
C SER A 213 -21.58 -2.93 18.30
N THR A 214 -20.36 -3.27 18.71
CA THR A 214 -19.74 -4.58 18.45
C THR A 214 -19.00 -5.14 19.65
N SER A 215 -18.98 -6.47 19.78
CA SER A 215 -18.13 -7.18 20.74
C SER A 215 -16.68 -7.35 20.25
N GLN A 216 -16.39 -6.96 19.01
CA GLN A 216 -15.05 -7.07 18.43
C GLN A 216 -14.05 -6.22 19.18
N THR A 217 -12.96 -6.84 19.61
CA THR A 217 -11.91 -6.15 20.37
C THR A 217 -10.85 -5.52 19.48
N TRP A 218 -10.74 -5.96 18.23
CA TRP A 218 -9.75 -5.51 17.27
C TRP A 218 -10.25 -5.77 15.82
N PHE A 219 -9.74 -4.98 14.87
CA PHE A 219 -10.00 -5.14 13.43
C PHE A 219 -8.67 -5.24 12.68
N ARG A 220 -8.60 -6.05 11.61
CA ARG A 220 -7.40 -6.17 10.76
C ARG A 220 -7.33 -4.96 9.86
N GLU A 221 -8.34 -4.73 9.04
CA GLU A 221 -8.32 -3.66 8.05
C GLU A 221 -9.70 -3.05 7.83
N ILE A 222 -9.70 -1.78 7.43
CA ILE A 222 -10.87 -1.10 6.88
C ILE A 222 -10.86 -1.37 5.37
N LEU A 223 -11.84 -2.14 4.89
CA LEU A 223 -12.02 -2.36 3.45
C LEU A 223 -12.80 -1.21 2.82
N GLN A 224 -13.84 -0.76 3.52
CA GLN A 224 -14.70 0.37 3.17
C GLN A 224 -15.23 0.99 4.46
N LEU A 225 -15.29 2.32 4.54
CA LEU A 225 -15.96 2.99 5.66
C LEU A 225 -16.71 4.22 5.16
N SER A 226 -17.96 4.37 5.58
CA SER A 226 -18.82 5.46 5.13
C SER A 226 -19.91 5.76 6.17
N PHE A 227 -20.38 7.01 6.19
CA PHE A 227 -21.59 7.42 6.92
C PHE A 227 -22.86 7.34 6.07
N SER A 228 -22.74 7.26 4.75
CA SER A 228 -23.85 7.28 3.79
C SER A 228 -24.04 5.96 3.04
N GLY A 229 -23.21 4.96 3.33
CA GLY A 229 -23.31 3.62 2.77
C GLY A 229 -22.77 2.57 3.72
N THR A 230 -22.83 1.32 3.27
CA THR A 230 -22.36 0.16 4.04
C THR A 230 -20.83 0.20 4.18
N GLY A 231 -20.35 -0.02 5.40
CA GLY A 231 -18.94 -0.23 5.71
C GLY A 231 -18.60 -1.71 5.81
N TYR A 232 -17.33 -2.03 5.54
CA TYR A 232 -16.80 -3.40 5.58
C TYR A 232 -15.47 -3.39 6.32
N LEU A 233 -15.40 -4.14 7.42
CA LEU A 233 -14.20 -4.28 8.25
C LEU A 233 -13.76 -5.75 8.27
N LEU A 234 -12.49 -6.01 7.96
CA LEU A 234 -11.91 -7.35 8.05
C LEU A 234 -11.45 -7.62 9.49
N THR A 235 -11.76 -8.79 10.01
CA THR A 235 -11.22 -9.30 11.27
C THR A 235 -10.90 -10.79 11.16
N ASN A 236 -10.28 -11.36 12.19
CA ASN A 236 -10.13 -12.80 12.29
C ASN A 236 -10.15 -13.27 13.75
N SER A 237 -10.39 -14.54 14.00
CA SER A 237 -10.24 -15.13 15.32
C SER A 237 -9.96 -16.63 15.23
N GLY A 238 -8.86 -17.10 15.81
CA GLY A 238 -8.51 -18.53 15.78
C GLY A 238 -8.35 -19.06 14.35
N GLY A 239 -7.80 -18.25 13.45
CA GLY A 239 -7.68 -18.56 12.02
C GLY A 239 -8.96 -18.41 11.17
N GLN A 240 -10.10 -18.10 11.77
CA GLN A 240 -11.33 -17.81 11.05
C GLN A 240 -11.30 -16.37 10.53
N LEU A 241 -11.34 -16.19 9.21
CA LEU A 241 -11.47 -14.89 8.54
C LEU A 241 -12.93 -14.47 8.56
N GLU A 242 -13.19 -13.24 9.00
CA GLU A 242 -14.55 -12.77 9.24
C GLU A 242 -14.71 -11.35 8.71
N ILE A 243 -15.92 -11.04 8.23
CA ILE A 243 -16.31 -9.69 7.82
C ILE A 243 -17.30 -9.12 8.84
N ILE A 244 -17.07 -7.86 9.19
CA ILE A 244 -18.05 -7.04 9.88
C ILE A 244 -18.64 -6.05 8.89
N THR A 245 -19.91 -6.24 8.59
CA THR A 245 -20.73 -5.31 7.81
C THR A 245 -21.30 -4.26 8.75
N LEU A 246 -21.09 -2.99 8.43
CA LEU A 246 -21.50 -1.84 9.23
C LEU A 246 -22.56 -1.04 8.48
N ASP A 247 -23.77 -1.01 9.03
CA ASP A 247 -24.87 -0.24 8.44
C ASP A 247 -24.79 1.25 8.79
N MET A 248 -25.63 2.05 8.15
CA MET A 248 -25.63 3.51 8.29
C MET A 248 -25.92 3.95 9.74
N ASP A 249 -26.76 3.20 10.46
CA ASP A 249 -27.13 3.46 11.86
C ASP A 249 -26.05 3.02 12.87
N GLY A 250 -24.97 2.38 12.42
CA GLY A 250 -23.89 1.88 13.28
C GLY A 250 -24.12 0.46 13.81
N SER A 251 -25.22 -0.19 13.44
CA SER A 251 -25.43 -1.62 13.67
C SER A 251 -24.45 -2.45 12.85
N VAL A 252 -24.14 -3.65 13.36
CA VAL A 252 -23.15 -4.54 12.75
C VAL A 252 -23.71 -5.94 12.54
N LYS A 253 -23.34 -6.53 11.41
CA LYS A 253 -23.50 -7.95 11.15
C LYS A 253 -22.13 -8.59 11.00
N LYS A 254 -21.93 -9.73 11.65
CA LYS A 254 -20.71 -10.53 11.56
C LYS A 254 -20.97 -11.77 10.71
N GLU A 255 -20.08 -12.04 9.76
CA GLU A 255 -20.16 -13.22 8.90
C GLU A 255 -18.79 -13.88 8.78
N LEU A 256 -18.77 -15.21 8.78
CA LEU A 256 -17.57 -16.00 8.49
C LEU A 256 -17.32 -15.96 6.97
N LEU A 257 -16.11 -15.59 6.57
CA LEU A 257 -15.68 -15.66 5.17
C LEU A 257 -15.03 -16.99 4.84
N PHE A 258 -14.09 -17.42 5.69
CA PHE A 258 -13.30 -18.63 5.45
C PHE A 258 -12.61 -19.08 6.74
N ASP A 259 -12.40 -20.39 6.89
CA ASP A 259 -11.56 -20.92 7.96
C ASP A 259 -10.17 -21.25 7.41
N LEU A 260 -9.19 -20.39 7.69
CA LEU A 260 -7.81 -20.58 7.22
C LEU A 260 -7.08 -21.65 8.04
N GLY A 261 -7.54 -21.93 9.27
CA GLY A 261 -6.84 -22.76 10.26
C GLY A 261 -5.54 -22.16 10.81
N ASP A 262 -5.09 -21.01 10.31
CA ASP A 262 -3.89 -20.30 10.77
C ASP A 262 -4.23 -18.85 11.15
N GLU A 263 -3.74 -18.40 12.31
CA GLU A 263 -3.97 -17.04 12.78
C GLU A 263 -3.22 -16.02 11.90
N LEU A 264 -3.90 -14.94 11.52
CA LEU A 264 -3.25 -13.82 10.86
C LEU A 264 -2.39 -13.05 11.87
N TYR A 265 -1.12 -12.81 11.54
CA TYR A 265 -0.26 -11.96 12.37
C TYR A 265 -0.29 -10.52 11.90
N ASN A 266 -0.14 -10.30 10.59
CA ASN A 266 -0.20 -8.98 10.01
C ASN A 266 -1.11 -8.96 8.79
N THR A 267 -1.75 -7.82 8.63
CA THR A 267 -2.40 -7.38 7.40
C THR A 267 -1.82 -6.01 7.04
N TRP A 268 -1.93 -5.66 5.77
CA TRP A 268 -1.56 -4.33 5.31
C TRP A 268 -2.76 -3.66 4.68
N ARG A 269 -2.67 -2.33 4.54
CA ARG A 269 -3.74 -1.51 3.98
C ARG A 269 -4.27 -2.13 2.67
N PRO A 270 -5.60 -2.25 2.52
CA PRO A 270 -6.19 -2.69 1.27
C PRO A 270 -5.81 -1.77 0.10
N VAL A 271 -5.60 -2.40 -1.06
CA VAL A 271 -5.45 -1.70 -2.34
C VAL A 271 -6.77 -1.82 -3.07
N GLN A 272 -7.45 -0.69 -3.30
CA GLN A 272 -8.67 -0.65 -4.11
C GLN A 272 -8.30 -0.91 -5.57
N ILE A 273 -8.89 -1.94 -6.15
CA ILE A 273 -8.65 -2.36 -7.54
C ILE A 273 -9.88 -2.16 -8.43
N GLY A 274 -11.04 -1.94 -7.83
CA GLY A 274 -12.25 -1.56 -8.55
C GLY A 274 -13.36 -1.13 -7.60
N ASP A 275 -14.54 -0.85 -8.13
CA ASP A 275 -15.69 -0.46 -7.30
C ASP A 275 -16.04 -1.56 -6.28
N GLY A 276 -16.00 -1.18 -5.00
CA GLY A 276 -16.18 -2.10 -3.87
C GLY A 276 -15.16 -3.24 -3.79
N THR A 277 -14.12 -3.25 -4.63
CA THR A 277 -13.22 -4.39 -4.82
C THR A 277 -11.81 -4.04 -4.38
N CYS A 278 -11.26 -4.81 -3.44
CA CYS A 278 -9.92 -4.57 -2.90
C CYS A 278 -9.11 -5.86 -2.72
N VAL A 279 -7.79 -5.68 -2.68
CA VAL A 279 -6.82 -6.74 -2.40
C VAL A 279 -6.13 -6.45 -1.08
N VAL A 280 -6.04 -7.46 -0.22
CA VAL A 280 -5.40 -7.37 1.09
C VAL A 280 -4.35 -8.45 1.20
N ARG A 281 -3.10 -8.07 1.44
CA ARG A 281 -2.05 -9.03 1.78
C ARG A 281 -2.03 -9.32 3.28
N PHE A 282 -1.61 -10.52 3.62
CA PHE A 282 -1.48 -10.98 5.00
C PHE A 282 -0.29 -11.92 5.19
N ASN A 283 0.09 -12.16 6.44
CA ASN A 283 0.96 -13.26 6.82
C ASN A 283 0.45 -14.01 8.07
N THR A 284 0.93 -15.24 8.21
CA THR A 284 0.69 -16.11 9.37
C THR A 284 2.02 -16.71 9.83
N GLY A 285 1.99 -17.57 10.85
CA GLY A 285 3.18 -18.33 11.25
C GLY A 285 3.66 -19.34 10.21
N ALA A 286 2.77 -19.82 9.33
CA ALA A 286 3.07 -20.87 8.36
C ALA A 286 3.29 -20.37 6.92
N GLY A 287 3.01 -19.09 6.63
CA GLY A 287 3.17 -18.55 5.28
C GLY A 287 2.66 -17.12 5.12
N ASN A 288 2.49 -16.72 3.87
CA ASN A 288 1.89 -15.44 3.49
C ASN A 288 0.95 -15.61 2.32
N GLY A 289 0.17 -14.56 2.05
CA GLY A 289 -0.85 -14.63 1.03
C GLY A 289 -1.53 -13.30 0.80
N TRP A 290 -2.55 -13.34 -0.05
CA TRP A 290 -3.46 -12.22 -0.25
C TRP A 290 -4.86 -12.75 -0.52
N LEU A 291 -5.81 -11.87 -0.29
CA LEU A 291 -7.22 -12.12 -0.55
C LEU A 291 -7.80 -10.98 -1.39
N VAL A 292 -8.81 -11.31 -2.17
CA VAL A 292 -9.59 -10.35 -2.94
C VAL A 292 -11.01 -10.35 -2.42
N LEU A 293 -11.51 -9.18 -2.07
CA LEU A 293 -12.88 -8.98 -1.60
C LEU A 293 -13.64 -8.05 -2.52
N LYS A 294 -14.93 -8.31 -2.71
CA LYS A 294 -15.88 -7.35 -3.31
C LYS A 294 -17.09 -7.17 -2.40
N ASN A 295 -17.32 -5.94 -1.93
CA ASN A 295 -18.43 -5.61 -1.03
C ASN A 295 -18.54 -6.57 0.17
N GLY A 296 -17.40 -6.88 0.80
CA GLY A 296 -17.31 -7.79 1.93
C GLY A 296 -17.32 -9.29 1.57
N GLN A 297 -17.57 -9.67 0.31
CA GLN A 297 -17.53 -11.06 -0.13
C GLN A 297 -16.13 -11.47 -0.56
N LEU A 298 -15.68 -12.64 -0.10
CA LEU A 298 -14.37 -13.20 -0.47
C LEU A 298 -14.45 -13.83 -1.87
N LEU A 299 -13.59 -13.40 -2.78
CA LEU A 299 -13.52 -13.88 -4.17
C LEU A 299 -12.30 -14.76 -4.43
N GLU A 300 -11.17 -14.41 -3.82
CA GLU A 300 -9.90 -15.12 -3.97
C GLU A 300 -9.20 -15.18 -2.62
N LEU A 301 -8.52 -16.30 -2.34
CA LEU A 301 -7.67 -16.45 -1.16
C LEU A 301 -6.44 -17.26 -1.53
N PHE A 302 -5.36 -16.57 -1.87
CA PHE A 302 -4.08 -17.20 -2.22
C PHE A 302 -3.20 -17.35 -0.99
N TYR A 303 -2.70 -18.56 -0.77
CA TYR A 303 -1.87 -18.87 0.40
C TYR A 303 -0.71 -19.81 0.05
N SER A 304 0.46 -19.56 0.65
CA SER A 304 1.71 -20.25 0.31
C SER A 304 2.00 -21.53 1.11
N LYS A 305 1.19 -21.88 2.11
CA LYS A 305 1.53 -22.98 3.04
C LYS A 305 1.62 -24.32 2.33
N GLY A 306 2.81 -24.94 2.41
CA GLY A 306 3.09 -26.25 1.85
C GLY A 306 3.04 -26.31 0.32
N GLN A 307 3.23 -25.17 -0.37
CA GLN A 307 3.19 -25.07 -1.82
C GLN A 307 4.42 -24.33 -2.34
N GLN A 308 4.94 -24.78 -3.50
CA GLN A 308 5.88 -23.99 -4.30
C GLN A 308 5.07 -22.92 -5.06
N GLY A 309 4.88 -21.77 -4.42
CA GLY A 309 4.05 -20.67 -4.92
C GLY A 309 2.79 -20.47 -4.08
N TYR A 310 1.64 -20.31 -4.73
CA TYR A 310 0.40 -19.95 -4.05
C TYR A 310 -0.79 -20.77 -4.55
N LYS A 311 -1.58 -21.30 -3.63
CA LYS A 311 -2.84 -21.97 -3.94
C LYS A 311 -4.02 -21.06 -3.60
N ASN A 312 -4.95 -20.89 -4.52
CA ASN A 312 -6.27 -20.34 -4.22
C ASN A 312 -7.05 -21.38 -3.41
N LEU A 313 -7.32 -21.09 -2.14
CA LEU A 313 -7.99 -22.01 -1.24
C LEU A 313 -9.49 -22.19 -1.56
N LEU A 314 -10.06 -21.30 -2.36
CA LEU A 314 -11.47 -21.40 -2.79
C LEU A 314 -11.65 -22.29 -4.01
N THR A 315 -10.74 -22.18 -4.99
CA THR A 315 -10.88 -22.85 -6.30
C THR A 315 -9.93 -24.01 -6.49
N GLY A 316 -8.87 -24.09 -5.69
CA GLY A 316 -7.77 -25.04 -5.86
C GLY A 316 -6.73 -24.66 -6.93
N GLU A 317 -6.90 -23.53 -7.60
CA GLU A 317 -5.92 -22.98 -8.56
C GLU A 317 -4.53 -22.86 -7.92
N ILE A 318 -3.48 -23.25 -8.64
CA ILE A 318 -2.09 -23.15 -8.18
C ILE A 318 -1.32 -22.21 -9.11
N ILE A 319 -0.73 -21.19 -8.50
CA ILE A 319 0.24 -20.30 -9.14
C ILE A 319 1.63 -20.81 -8.77
N ALA A 320 2.25 -21.53 -9.69
CA ALA A 320 3.64 -21.95 -9.55
C ALA A 320 4.56 -20.72 -9.62
N MET A 321 5.48 -20.61 -8.66
CA MET A 321 6.45 -19.53 -8.61
C MET A 321 7.85 -20.05 -8.96
N PRO A 322 8.73 -19.22 -9.57
CA PRO A 322 10.05 -19.67 -10.02
C PRO A 322 11.00 -20.03 -8.87
N VAL A 323 10.68 -19.61 -7.64
CA VAL A 323 11.44 -19.90 -6.42
C VAL A 323 10.50 -20.10 -5.23
N ASP A 324 10.97 -20.83 -4.23
CA ASP A 324 10.29 -21.03 -2.96
C ASP A 324 10.52 -19.88 -1.97
N ASN A 325 9.79 -19.93 -0.84
CA ASN A 325 9.98 -19.04 0.32
C ASN A 325 9.95 -17.55 -0.04
N LEU A 326 8.90 -17.13 -0.75
CA LEU A 326 8.69 -15.74 -1.13
C LEU A 326 8.14 -14.90 0.01
N ILE A 327 8.53 -13.62 0.05
CA ILE A 327 7.94 -12.60 0.90
C ILE A 327 7.15 -11.62 0.02
N LEU A 328 5.85 -11.44 0.30
CA LEU A 328 5.04 -10.38 -0.33
C LEU A 328 5.48 -9.00 0.16
N SER A 329 6.00 -8.18 -0.75
CA SER A 329 6.54 -6.85 -0.43
C SER A 329 5.67 -5.70 -0.93
N GLY A 330 4.75 -5.92 -1.87
CA GLY A 330 3.85 -4.87 -2.35
C GLY A 330 2.59 -5.39 -3.06
N LEU A 331 1.60 -4.50 -3.18
CA LEU A 331 0.38 -4.66 -3.97
C LEU A 331 0.11 -3.36 -4.72
N ASN A 332 -0.29 -3.45 -6.00
CA ASN A 332 -0.66 -2.30 -6.82
C ASN A 332 -1.93 -2.62 -7.63
N LYS A 333 -2.82 -1.63 -7.79
CA LYS A 333 -3.81 -1.65 -8.88
C LYS A 333 -3.06 -1.49 -10.20
N THR A 334 -3.43 -2.25 -11.22
CA THR A 334 -2.89 -2.08 -12.60
C THR A 334 -3.97 -1.62 -13.56
N ARG A 335 -5.16 -2.21 -13.50
CA ARG A 335 -6.37 -1.72 -14.17
C ARG A 335 -7.58 -2.00 -13.30
N GLU A 336 -8.76 -1.64 -13.77
CA GLU A 336 -9.99 -2.01 -13.09
C GLU A 336 -10.05 -3.53 -12.92
N ASN A 337 -10.26 -3.98 -11.68
CA ASN A 337 -10.26 -5.38 -11.27
C ASN A 337 -8.96 -6.15 -11.55
N ALA A 338 -7.83 -5.48 -11.74
CA ALA A 338 -6.54 -6.12 -11.92
C ALA A 338 -5.48 -5.53 -11.00
N TYR A 339 -4.50 -6.36 -10.66
CA TYR A 339 -3.48 -6.01 -9.69
C TYR A 339 -2.15 -6.68 -9.95
N ALA A 340 -1.11 -6.08 -9.40
CA ALA A 340 0.21 -6.65 -9.31
C ALA A 340 0.54 -7.00 -7.86
N VAL A 341 1.19 -8.14 -7.67
CA VAL A 341 1.76 -8.58 -6.40
C VAL A 341 3.27 -8.61 -6.53
N VAL A 342 3.98 -7.93 -5.62
CA VAL A 342 5.44 -7.85 -5.64
C VAL A 342 6.01 -8.79 -4.58
N PHE A 343 7.00 -9.59 -4.95
CA PHE A 343 7.67 -10.56 -4.10
C PHE A 343 9.18 -10.42 -4.17
N TYR A 344 9.86 -10.85 -3.12
CA TYR A 344 11.27 -11.20 -3.18
C TYR A 344 11.54 -12.54 -2.50
N PRO A 345 12.55 -13.31 -2.96
CA PRO A 345 13.00 -14.52 -2.28
C PRO A 345 13.50 -14.20 -0.87
N ARG A 346 13.04 -14.97 0.12
CA ARG A 346 13.68 -14.97 1.43
C ARG A 346 15.06 -15.60 1.30
N THR A 347 16.10 -14.82 1.52
CA THR A 347 17.48 -15.32 1.55
C THR A 347 17.93 -15.58 2.99
N ASP A 348 18.84 -16.53 3.16
CA ASP A 348 19.59 -16.68 4.40
C ASP A 348 20.60 -15.53 4.56
N LYS A 349 21.08 -15.29 5.78
CA LYS A 349 21.97 -14.16 6.09
C LYS A 349 23.26 -14.12 5.25
N SER A 350 23.68 -15.26 4.69
CA SER A 350 24.87 -15.37 3.82
C SER A 350 24.60 -15.08 2.35
N GLU A 351 23.33 -15.09 1.92
CA GLU A 351 22.96 -14.93 0.52
C GLU A 351 22.31 -13.57 0.25
N LYS A 352 22.81 -12.91 -0.81
CA LYS A 352 22.28 -11.62 -1.25
C LYS A 352 21.06 -11.85 -2.13
N ASN A 353 19.95 -11.17 -1.83
CA ASN A 353 18.81 -11.19 -2.72
C ASN A 353 19.13 -10.42 -4.01
N LYS A 354 19.02 -11.08 -5.16
CA LYS A 354 19.26 -10.48 -6.48
C LYS A 354 18.02 -10.39 -7.35
N ARG A 355 16.86 -10.81 -6.83
CA ARG A 355 15.64 -10.97 -7.62
C ARG A 355 14.46 -10.23 -7.01
N LEU A 356 13.66 -9.63 -7.87
CA LEU A 356 12.31 -9.17 -7.57
C LEU A 356 11.36 -9.88 -8.53
N ILE A 357 10.24 -10.38 -8.02
CA ILE A 357 9.26 -11.13 -8.79
C ILE A 357 7.94 -10.37 -8.71
N ILE A 358 7.28 -10.19 -9.84
CA ILE A 358 6.02 -9.47 -9.94
C ILE A 358 5.00 -10.37 -10.63
N LEU A 359 3.87 -10.60 -9.99
CA LEU A 359 2.71 -11.28 -10.58
C LEU A 359 1.66 -10.23 -10.96
N ASN A 360 1.44 -10.05 -12.26
CA ASN A 360 0.33 -9.28 -12.80
C ASN A 360 -0.86 -10.21 -13.07
N ARG A 361 -2.02 -9.91 -12.52
CA ARG A 361 -3.23 -10.71 -12.72
C ARG A 361 -4.50 -9.88 -12.78
N GLU A 362 -5.49 -10.44 -13.45
CA GLU A 362 -6.87 -10.00 -13.33
C GLU A 362 -7.56 -10.78 -12.22
N SER A 363 -8.37 -10.10 -11.44
CA SER A 363 -9.28 -10.74 -10.50
C SER A 363 -10.29 -11.58 -11.29
N SER A 364 -10.62 -12.75 -10.78
CA SER A 364 -11.61 -13.70 -11.33
C SER A 364 -13.07 -13.19 -11.38
N LEU A 365 -13.26 -11.87 -11.26
CA LEU A 365 -14.53 -11.19 -11.44
C LEU A 365 -15.06 -11.38 -12.87
N LYS A 366 -16.10 -12.21 -13.00
CA LYS A 366 -17.03 -12.17 -14.13
C LYS A 366 -18.36 -11.57 -13.69
#